data_AF-A0A941BD22-F1
#
_entry.id   AF-A0A941BD22-F1
#
_cell.length_a   1.000
_cell.length_b   1.000
_cell.length_c   1.000
_cell.angle_alpha   90.00
_cell.angle_beta   90.00
_cell.angle_gamma   90.00
#
_symmetry.space_group_name_H-M   'P 1'
#
loop_
_entity.id
_entity.type
_entity.pdbx_description
1 polymer ?
#
loop_
_entity_poly.entity_id
_entity_poly.type
_entity_poly.pdbx_seq_one_letter_code
_entity_poly.pdbx_strand_id
1 'polypeptide(L)'
;MSSNSVRISSELFEQAYRRGEILSRSAAQQIEHWARLGAALEQSGLSVGELVELLRGERSSGSLPESTLWAAKRAQQARDIAAIESGRAGQESMSWFSGGRARQAKAINSAL
;
A
#
# COMPACT_ATOMS: atom_id res chain seq x y z
N MET A 1 24.59 5.74 -9.40
CA MET A 1 24.39 6.27 -8.04
C MET A 1 25.71 6.10 -7.29
N SER A 2 26.16 7.11 -6.55
CA SER A 2 27.34 6.96 -5.68
C SER A 2 26.99 6.03 -4.52
N SER A 3 27.92 5.17 -4.14
CA SER A 3 27.78 4.29 -2.98
C SER A 3 28.49 4.92 -1.79
N ASN A 4 27.82 5.02 -0.65
CA ASN A 4 28.38 5.50 0.61
C ASN A 4 28.49 4.32 1.58
N SER A 5 29.59 4.23 2.33
CA SER A 5 29.74 3.24 3.39
C SER A 5 29.12 3.75 4.69
N VAL A 6 28.27 2.95 5.31
CA VAL A 6 27.64 3.22 6.60
C VAL A 6 27.93 2.05 7.53
N ARG A 7 28.28 2.34 8.79
CA ARG A 7 28.42 1.32 9.83
C ARG A 7 27.03 0.97 10.38
N ILE A 8 26.74 -0.32 10.48
CA ILE A 8 25.51 -0.87 11.03
C ILE A 8 25.85 -1.96 12.04
N SER A 9 24.91 -2.29 12.94
CA SER A 9 25.11 -3.43 13.84
C SER A 9 25.17 -4.74 13.05
N SER A 10 25.98 -5.68 13.54
CA SER A 10 26.03 -7.05 13.00
C SER A 10 24.65 -7.70 13.01
N GLU A 11 23.86 -7.45 14.06
CA GLU A 11 22.50 -7.96 14.16
C GLU A 11 21.59 -7.48 13.01
N LEU A 12 21.61 -6.18 12.69
CA LEU A 12 20.81 -5.63 11.60
C LEU A 12 21.24 -6.21 10.25
N PHE A 13 22.56 -6.37 10.05
CA PHE A 13 23.10 -7.00 8.86
C PHE A 13 22.60 -8.44 8.70
N GLU A 14 22.69 -9.26 9.74
CA GLU A 14 22.25 -10.67 9.73
C GLU A 14 20.74 -10.81 9.50
N GLN A 15 19.93 -9.90 10.05
CA GLN A 15 18.49 -9.86 9.78
C GLN A 15 18.21 -9.51 8.31
N ALA A 16 18.89 -8.50 7.78
CA ALA A 16 18.74 -8.08 6.39
C ALA A 16 19.20 -9.15 5.41
N TYR A 17 20.29 -9.86 5.72
CA TYR A 17 20.79 -10.96 4.91
C TYR A 17 19.74 -12.08 4.78
N ARG A 18 19.27 -12.61 5.92
CA ARG A 18 18.27 -13.69 5.95
C ARG A 18 16.95 -13.29 5.28
N ARG A 19 16.48 -12.06 5.50
CA ARG A 19 15.23 -11.59 4.89
C ARG A 19 15.38 -11.30 3.40
N GLY A 20 16.52 -10.76 3.00
CA GLY A 20 16.87 -10.48 1.62
C GLY A 20 16.94 -11.75 0.78
N GLU A 21 17.53 -12.83 1.32
CA GLU A 21 17.64 -14.12 0.64
C GLU A 21 16.26 -14.67 0.21
N ILE A 22 15.26 -14.60 1.09
CA ILE A 22 13.87 -15.02 0.81
C ILE A 22 13.25 -14.21 -0.35
N LEU A 23 13.64 -12.95 -0.50
CA LEU A 23 13.05 -11.99 -1.44
C LEU A 23 13.96 -11.70 -2.64
N SER A 24 15.02 -12.50 -2.83
CA SER A 24 16.04 -12.34 -3.87
C SER A 24 16.68 -10.93 -3.87
N ARG A 25 17.03 -10.43 -2.68
CA ARG A 25 17.72 -9.14 -2.47
C ARG A 25 19.01 -9.34 -1.69
N SER A 26 20.03 -8.54 -1.99
CA SER A 26 21.21 -8.44 -1.11
C SER A 26 20.85 -7.81 0.24
N ALA A 27 21.68 -8.00 1.26
CA ALA A 27 21.50 -7.35 2.56
C ALA A 27 21.41 -5.83 2.43
N ALA A 28 22.26 -5.21 1.60
CA ALA A 28 22.22 -3.78 1.33
C ALA A 28 20.89 -3.34 0.68
N GLN A 29 20.42 -4.07 -0.33
CA GLN A 29 19.12 -3.79 -0.97
C GLN A 29 17.96 -3.96 0.00
N GLN A 30 18.03 -4.95 0.89
CA GLN A 30 17.01 -5.18 1.90
C GLN A 30 16.97 -4.05 2.94
N ILE A 31 18.13 -3.53 3.36
CA ILE A 31 18.23 -2.36 4.25
C ILE A 31 17.68 -1.11 3.57
N GLU A 32 18.04 -0.86 2.31
CA GLU A 32 17.48 0.26 1.53
C GLU A 32 15.95 0.16 1.43
N HIS A 33 15.43 -1.03 1.21
CA HIS A 33 13.99 -1.26 1.15
C HIS A 33 13.30 -0.92 2.48
N TRP A 34 13.84 -1.38 3.61
CA TRP A 34 13.32 -1.02 4.93
C TRP A 34 13.39 0.48 5.20
N ALA A 35 14.48 1.15 4.82
CA ALA A 35 14.61 2.59 4.98
C ALA A 35 13.55 3.36 4.17
N ARG A 36 13.28 2.93 2.92
CA ARG A 36 12.21 3.52 2.09
C ARG A 36 10.83 3.32 2.72
N LEU A 37 10.56 2.14 3.28
CA LEU A 37 9.30 1.88 3.98
C LEU A 37 9.16 2.76 5.23
N GLY A 38 10.21 2.87 6.05
CA GLY A 38 10.22 3.74 7.23
C GLY A 38 9.92 5.20 6.86
N ALA A 39 10.61 5.73 5.85
CA ALA A 39 10.38 7.10 5.38
C ALA A 39 8.96 7.33 4.85
N ALA A 40 8.37 6.34 4.16
CA ALA A 40 6.98 6.44 3.68
C ALA A 40 5.96 6.38 4.82
N LEU A 41 6.24 5.58 5.86
CA LEU A 41 5.41 5.50 7.07
C LEU A 41 5.45 6.80 7.87
N GLU A 42 6.61 7.43 8.01
CA GLU A 42 6.73 8.74 8.67
C GLU A 42 5.96 9.83 7.91
N GLN A 43 5.98 9.79 6.57
CA GLN A 43 5.26 10.74 5.72
C GLN A 43 3.74 10.54 5.69
N SER A 44 3.25 9.35 6.00
CA SER A 44 1.80 9.08 6.01
C SER A 44 1.08 9.71 7.20
N GLY A 45 1.81 10.30 8.14
CA GLY A 45 1.26 10.88 9.36
C GLY A 45 0.90 9.84 10.42
N LEU A 46 1.24 8.56 10.20
CA LEU A 46 1.09 7.53 11.21
C LEU A 46 2.13 7.75 12.31
N SER A 47 1.65 7.87 13.54
CA SER A 47 2.52 7.86 14.71
C SER A 47 3.17 6.48 14.89
N VAL A 48 4.33 6.46 15.54
CA VAL A 48 5.01 5.20 15.93
C VAL A 48 4.07 4.31 16.77
N GLY A 49 3.20 4.90 17.58
CA GLY A 49 2.19 4.17 18.35
C GLY A 49 1.17 3.46 17.46
N GLU A 50 0.61 4.15 16.47
CA GLU A 50 -0.33 3.57 15.50
C GLU A 50 0.33 2.47 14.66
N LEU A 51 1.60 2.65 14.29
CA LEU A 51 2.36 1.60 13.59
C LEU A 51 2.57 0.36 14.47
N VAL A 52 2.92 0.55 15.74
CA VAL A 52 3.07 -0.56 16.70
C VAL A 52 1.74 -1.28 16.90
N GLU A 53 0.64 -0.55 17.03
CA GLU A 53 -0.70 -1.13 17.14
C GLU A 53 -1.12 -1.82 15.84
N LEU A 54 -0.75 -1.32 14.67
CA LEU A 54 -0.95 -2.00 13.38
C LEU A 54 -0.17 -3.32 13.31
N LEU A 55 1.12 -3.32 13.68
CA LEU A 55 1.97 -4.52 13.65
C LEU A 55 1.56 -5.55 14.71
N ARG A 56 1.05 -5.09 15.87
CA ARG A 56 0.41 -5.96 16.87
C ARG A 56 -0.93 -6.47 16.34
N GLY A 57 -1.68 -5.59 15.69
CA GLY A 57 -2.95 -5.84 15.04
C GLY A 57 -2.85 -6.82 13.87
N GLU A 58 -1.73 -6.91 13.16
CA GLU A 58 -1.45 -7.96 12.16
C GLU A 58 -1.21 -9.33 12.81
N ARG A 59 -0.68 -9.37 14.05
CA ARG A 59 -0.69 -10.62 14.85
C ARG A 59 -2.09 -10.94 15.38
N SER A 60 -2.96 -9.94 15.50
CA SER A 60 -4.38 -10.07 15.83
C SER A 60 -5.29 -10.09 14.60
N SER A 61 -4.75 -10.01 13.37
CA SER A 61 -5.54 -10.07 12.15
C SER A 61 -5.81 -11.55 11.90
N GLY A 62 -6.71 -12.10 12.72
CA GLY A 62 -7.72 -12.95 12.13
C GLY A 62 -8.23 -12.20 10.91
N SER A 63 -7.92 -12.73 9.73
CA SER A 63 -8.53 -12.35 8.47
C SER A 63 -9.97 -11.94 8.77
N LEU A 64 -10.34 -10.68 8.47
CA LEU A 64 -11.75 -10.30 8.53
C LEU A 64 -12.49 -11.37 7.71
N PRO A 65 -13.51 -12.04 8.28
CA PRO A 65 -14.21 -13.09 7.55
C PRO A 65 -14.56 -12.59 6.17
N GLU A 66 -14.33 -13.39 5.13
CA GLU A 66 -14.49 -12.98 3.74
C GLU A 66 -15.86 -12.32 3.48
N SER A 67 -16.89 -12.77 4.21
CA SER A 67 -18.23 -12.20 4.24
C SER A 67 -18.28 -10.71 4.60
N THR A 68 -17.42 -10.25 5.50
CA THR A 68 -17.30 -8.85 5.95
C THR A 68 -16.73 -7.96 4.84
N LEU A 69 -15.71 -8.46 4.13
CA LEU A 69 -15.13 -7.77 2.98
C LEU A 69 -16.14 -7.66 1.83
N TRP A 70 -16.88 -8.75 1.56
CA TRP A 70 -17.96 -8.75 0.58
C TRP A 70 -19.13 -7.85 0.97
N ALA A 71 -19.47 -7.76 2.26
CA ALA A 71 -20.50 -6.84 2.75
C ALA A 71 -20.07 -5.37 2.55
N ALA A 72 -18.83 -5.02 2.88
CA ALA A 72 -18.29 -3.69 2.65
C ALA A 72 -18.26 -3.33 1.15
N LYS A 73 -17.85 -4.27 0.29
CA LYS A 73 -17.85 -4.08 -1.17
C LYS A 73 -19.26 -3.84 -1.71
N ARG A 74 -20.25 -4.63 -1.29
CA ARG A 74 -21.66 -4.43 -1.70
C ARG A 74 -22.22 -3.11 -1.22
N ALA A 75 -21.90 -2.69 0.01
CA ALA A 75 -22.30 -1.39 0.52
C ALA A 75 -21.72 -0.24 -0.32
N GLN A 76 -20.48 -0.37 -0.78
CA GLN A 76 -19.88 0.60 -1.68
C GLN A 76 -20.55 0.61 -3.05
N GLN A 77 -20.76 -0.57 -3.66
CA GLN A 77 -21.46 -0.68 -4.95
C GLN A 77 -22.87 -0.07 -4.90
N ALA A 78 -23.60 -0.26 -3.81
CA ALA A 78 -24.92 0.34 -3.62
C ALA A 78 -24.87 1.87 -3.60
N ARG A 79 -23.84 2.46 -2.96
CA ARG A 79 -23.64 3.92 -2.97
C ARG A 79 -23.28 4.43 -4.35
N ASP A 80 -22.44 3.70 -5.08
CA ASP A 80 -22.01 4.09 -6.43
C ASP A 80 -23.19 4.02 -7.40
N ILE A 81 -24.02 2.96 -7.33
CA ILE A 81 -25.26 2.83 -8.10
C ILE A 81 -26.22 3.98 -7.75
N ALA A 82 -26.45 4.26 -6.47
CA ALA A 82 -27.32 5.36 -6.05
C ALA A 82 -26.78 6.74 -6.49
N ALA A 83 -25.46 6.91 -6.57
CA ALA A 83 -24.83 8.13 -7.09
C ALA A 83 -25.06 8.30 -8.60
N ILE A 84 -25.04 7.20 -9.37
CA ILE A 84 -25.37 7.18 -10.80
C ILE A 84 -26.87 7.46 -11.02
N GLU A 85 -27.75 6.77 -10.29
CA GLU A 85 -29.20 6.93 -10.40
C GLU A 85 -29.65 8.36 -10.04
N SER A 86 -28.97 8.99 -9.08
CA SER A 86 -29.22 10.39 -8.72
C SER A 86 -28.53 11.41 -9.63
N GLY A 87 -27.90 10.97 -10.73
CA GLY A 87 -27.22 11.84 -11.71
C GLY A 87 -25.98 12.56 -11.16
N ARG A 88 -25.50 12.18 -9.97
CA ARG A 88 -24.31 12.75 -9.32
C ARG A 88 -23.01 12.15 -9.84
N ALA A 89 -23.07 11.05 -10.58
CA ALA A 89 -21.94 10.43 -11.26
C ALA A 89 -22.33 10.00 -12.69
N GLY A 90 -21.50 10.33 -13.69
CA GLY A 90 -21.72 9.95 -15.09
C GLY A 90 -21.27 8.51 -15.36
N GLN A 91 -21.99 7.78 -16.21
CA GLN A 91 -21.68 6.38 -16.56
C GLN A 91 -20.24 6.18 -17.09
N GLU A 92 -19.64 7.23 -17.65
CA GLU A 92 -18.26 7.27 -18.14
C GLU A 92 -17.20 7.15 -17.02
N SER A 93 -17.52 7.58 -15.79
CA SER A 93 -16.60 7.48 -14.63
C SER A 93 -16.41 6.03 -14.16
N MET A 94 -17.22 5.09 -14.66
CA MET A 94 -17.14 3.65 -14.34
C MET A 94 -16.35 2.82 -15.37
N SER A 95 -15.89 3.42 -16.48
CA SER A 95 -15.10 2.71 -17.50
C SER A 95 -13.74 2.19 -17.00
N TRP A 96 -13.33 2.58 -15.78
CA TRP A 96 -12.12 2.10 -15.11
C TRP A 96 -12.12 0.59 -14.82
N PHE A 97 -13.30 -0.05 -14.68
CA PHE A 97 -13.37 -1.46 -14.26
C PHE A 97 -13.69 -2.47 -15.37
N SER A 98 -14.10 -2.07 -16.57
CA SER A 98 -14.69 -3.00 -17.55
C SER A 98 -13.87 -3.26 -18.83
N GLY A 99 -12.68 -2.68 -19.01
CA GLY A 99 -11.96 -2.96 -20.25
C GLY A 99 -10.50 -2.54 -20.29
N GLY A 100 -9.61 -3.31 -19.66
CA GLY A 100 -8.25 -3.66 -20.13
C GLY A 100 -7.38 -2.60 -20.84
N ARG A 101 -7.58 -1.30 -20.62
CA ARG A 101 -6.87 -0.20 -21.31
C ARG A 101 -6.42 0.86 -20.32
N ALA A 102 -5.66 0.44 -19.32
CA ALA A 102 -4.82 1.34 -18.54
C ALA A 102 -3.57 1.74 -19.34
N ARG A 103 -3.74 2.46 -20.47
CA ARG A 103 -2.57 3.02 -21.18
C ARG A 103 -2.59 4.51 -21.45
N GLN A 104 -3.73 5.20 -21.47
CA GLN A 104 -3.73 6.64 -21.71
C GLN A 104 -4.93 7.30 -21.04
N ALA A 105 -4.79 7.67 -19.77
CA ALA A 105 -5.65 8.67 -19.16
C ALA A 105 -4.73 9.67 -18.45
N LYS A 106 -4.44 10.76 -19.16
CA LYS A 106 -3.87 11.97 -18.58
C LYS A 106 -4.99 12.59 -17.74
N ALA A 107 -4.81 12.68 -16.42
CA ALA A 107 -5.81 13.27 -15.54
C ALA A 107 -6.04 14.73 -15.94
N ILE A 108 -7.26 15.04 -16.39
CA ILE A 108 -7.68 16.41 -16.61
C ILE A 108 -7.87 17.01 -15.21
N ASN A 109 -7.03 17.99 -14.86
CA ASN A 109 -6.87 18.65 -13.56
C ASN A 109 -5.99 17.92 -12.50
N SER A 110 -4.83 17.41 -12.90
CA SER A 110 -3.70 17.30 -11.95
C SER A 110 -2.95 18.63 -11.93
N ALA A 111 -2.95 19.34 -10.82
CA ALA A 111 -2.09 20.50 -10.62
C ALA A 111 -0.64 20.01 -10.40
N LEU A 112 0.07 19.81 -11.52
CA LEU A 112 1.49 20.11 -11.76
C LEU A 112 1.67 20.30 -13.27
#